data_AF-A0A523S2X7-F1
#
_entry.id   AF-A0A523S2X7-F1
#
_cell.length_a   1.000
_cell.length_b   1.000
_cell.length_c   1.000
_cell.angle_alpha   90.00
_cell.angle_beta   90.00
_cell.angle_gamma   90.00
#
_symmetry.space_group_name_H-M   'P 1'
#
loop_
_entity.id
_entity.type
_entity.pdbx_description
1 polymer ?
#
loop_
_entity_poly.entity_id
_entity_poly.type
_entity_poly.pdbx_seq_one_letter_code
_entity_poly.pdbx_strand_id
1 'polypeptide(L)'
;MKVVGSFILGALNETKDMMKETIKFAKLLNPIRVQFTILTPFPGTKLYERVKDRLLTKNWEVYSGLNPTIKLDRVSPKELRRLWIMAYFSFYGRLGKIVENMPHFHIHYLFPRILFAYGKFLLSGRRHIS
;
A
#
# COMPACT_ATOMS: atom_id res chain seq x y z
N MET A 1 -7.04 22.07 11.63
CA MET A 1 -5.99 21.90 10.60
C MET A 1 -6.22 20.58 9.88
N LYS A 2 -6.22 20.54 8.54
CA LYS A 2 -6.40 19.29 7.76
C LYS A 2 -5.03 18.72 7.40
N VAL A 3 -4.67 17.56 7.98
CA VAL A 3 -3.37 16.92 7.77
C VAL A 3 -3.52 15.65 6.93
N VAL A 4 -2.61 15.47 5.97
CA VAL A 4 -2.48 14.25 5.17
C VAL A 4 -1.15 13.60 5.50
N GLY A 5 -1.17 12.35 5.93
CA GLY A 5 0.05 11.57 6.13
C GLY A 5 0.45 10.87 4.83
N SER A 6 1.69 11.09 4.36
CA SER A 6 2.24 10.38 3.20
C SER A 6 3.30 9.38 3.65
N PHE A 7 3.18 8.15 3.18
CA PHE A 7 4.06 7.04 3.54
C PHE A 7 4.47 6.29 2.27
N ILE A 8 5.71 5.83 2.24
CA ILE A 8 6.27 5.04 1.14
C ILE A 8 6.54 3.65 1.66
N LEU A 9 6.11 2.62 0.93
CA LEU A 9 6.39 1.21 1.21
C LEU A 9 7.32 0.64 0.14
N GLY A 10 8.07 -0.39 0.51
CA GLY A 10 8.95 -1.12 -0.40
C GLY A 10 10.27 -0.40 -0.63
N ALA A 11 10.84 0.23 0.39
CA ALA A 11 12.22 0.70 0.30
C ALA A 11 13.18 -0.48 0.03
N LEU A 12 14.33 -0.24 -0.61
CA LEU A 12 15.18 -1.30 -1.19
C LEU A 12 15.53 -2.44 -0.22
N ASN A 13 15.74 -2.11 1.06
CA ASN A 13 16.09 -3.07 2.11
C ASN A 13 14.92 -3.35 3.08
N GLU A 14 13.73 -2.84 2.80
CA GLU A 14 12.57 -2.98 3.67
C GLU A 14 12.06 -4.42 3.67
N THR A 15 11.78 -4.94 4.85
CA THR A 15 11.12 -6.24 5.02
C THR A 15 9.61 -6.07 5.07
N LYS A 16 8.88 -7.18 4.96
CA LYS A 16 7.44 -7.22 5.22
C LYS A 16 7.07 -6.64 6.58
N ASP A 17 7.84 -6.94 7.63
CA ASP A 17 7.53 -6.52 8.98
C ASP A 17 7.80 -5.03 9.19
N MET A 18 8.86 -4.49 8.58
CA MET A 18 9.10 -3.04 8.56
C MET A 18 7.92 -2.29 7.90
N MET A 19 7.40 -2.78 6.78
CA MET A 19 6.22 -2.18 6.14
C MET A 19 4.98 -2.26 7.04
N LYS A 20 4.78 -3.36 7.79
CA LYS A 20 3.68 -3.47 8.75
C LYS A 20 3.83 -2.44 9.89
N GLU A 21 5.05 -2.22 10.37
CA GLU A 21 5.31 -1.18 11.38
C GLU A 21 5.04 0.22 10.82
N THR A 22 5.38 0.50 9.56
CA THR A 22 4.99 1.75 8.87
C THR A 22 3.47 1.93 8.84
N ILE A 23 2.71 0.87 8.52
CA ILE A 23 1.23 0.89 8.52
C ILE A 23 0.68 1.12 9.93
N LYS A 24 1.24 0.46 10.94
CA LYS A 24 0.87 0.64 12.35
C LYS A 24 1.14 2.06 12.82
N PHE A 25 2.29 2.61 12.45
CA PHE A 25 2.66 4.00 12.74
C PHE A 25 1.70 5.00 12.08
N ALA A 26 1.34 4.80 10.82
CA ALA A 26 0.34 5.63 10.14
C ALA A 26 -1.01 5.63 10.88
N LYS A 27 -1.45 4.45 11.37
CA LYS A 27 -2.68 4.34 12.18
C LYS A 27 -2.57 5.03 13.53
N LEU A 28 -1.40 4.97 14.18
CA LEU A 28 -1.12 5.64 15.45
C LEU A 28 -1.19 7.17 15.31
N LEU A 29 -0.57 7.72 14.26
CA LEU A 29 -0.63 9.16 13.96
C LEU A 29 -2.05 9.64 13.63
N ASN A 30 -2.90 8.74 13.13
CA ASN A 30 -4.31 8.98 12.86
C ASN A 30 -4.62 10.27 12.06
N PRO A 31 -3.86 10.63 10.99
CA PRO A 31 -4.15 11.83 10.22
C PRO A 31 -5.55 11.75 9.58
N ILE A 32 -6.11 12.88 9.17
CA ILE A 32 -7.44 12.92 8.56
C ILE A 32 -7.47 12.02 7.31
N ARG A 33 -6.44 12.13 6.45
CA ARG A 33 -6.25 11.26 5.29
C ARG A 33 -4.83 10.71 5.25
N VAL A 34 -4.67 9.59 4.56
CA VAL A 34 -3.36 9.00 4.24
C VAL A 34 -3.21 8.74 2.76
N GLN A 35 -1.97 8.84 2.30
CA GLN A 35 -1.49 8.35 1.02
C GLN A 35 -0.37 7.34 1.28
N PHE A 36 -0.59 6.09 0.87
CA PHE A 36 0.48 5.10 0.78
C PHE A 36 0.93 5.00 -0.66
N THR A 37 2.23 5.04 -0.91
CA THR A 37 2.82 4.80 -2.22
C THR A 37 3.83 3.67 -2.15
N ILE A 38 4.21 3.15 -3.31
CA ILE A 38 5.30 2.19 -3.49
C ILE A 38 6.51 2.96 -4.02
N LEU A 39 7.69 2.70 -3.45
CA LEU A 39 8.94 3.30 -3.90
C LEU A 39 9.09 3.13 -5.41
N THR A 40 9.16 4.25 -6.12
CA THR A 40 9.22 4.29 -7.59
C THR A 40 10.48 5.05 -8.03
N PRO A 41 11.37 4.43 -8.83
CA PRO A 41 12.60 5.06 -9.29
C PRO A 41 12.34 5.86 -10.55
N PHE A 42 12.09 7.16 -10.45
CA PHE A 42 11.85 7.97 -11.65
C PHE A 42 13.13 8.16 -12.48
N PRO A 43 13.06 8.10 -13.83
CA PRO A 43 14.19 8.39 -14.71
C PRO A 43 14.91 9.69 -14.36
N GLY A 44 16.24 9.68 -14.43
CA GLY A 44 17.07 10.84 -14.07
C GLY A 44 17.29 11.02 -12.56
N THR A 45 16.68 10.20 -11.69
CA THR A 45 16.97 10.22 -10.25
C THR A 45 18.17 9.34 -9.90
N LYS A 46 18.87 9.69 -8.80
CA LYS A 46 19.94 8.83 -8.24
C LYS A 46 19.46 7.42 -7.89
N LEU A 47 18.19 7.31 -7.45
CA LEU A 47 17.59 6.01 -7.15
C LEU A 47 17.47 5.16 -8.42
N TYR A 48 17.01 5.76 -9.51
CA TYR A 48 16.90 5.07 -10.80
C TYR A 48 18.25 4.53 -11.28
N GLU A 49 19.30 5.35 -11.25
CA GLU A 49 20.64 4.90 -11.65
C GLU A 49 21.14 3.73 -10.80
N ARG A 50 20.80 3.71 -9.51
CA ARG A 50 21.18 2.64 -8.57
C ARG A 50 20.47 1.31 -8.83
N VAL A 51 19.26 1.33 -9.41
CA VAL A 51 18.40 0.14 -9.51
C VAL A 51 17.94 -0.17 -10.94
N LYS A 52 18.56 0.47 -11.94
CA LYS A 52 18.16 0.34 -13.36
C LYS A 52 18.25 -1.07 -13.91
N ASP A 53 19.12 -1.89 -13.35
CA ASP A 53 19.31 -3.32 -13.61
C ASP A 53 18.23 -4.20 -12.94
N ARG A 54 17.50 -3.65 -11.96
CA ARG A 54 16.48 -4.33 -11.16
C ARG A 54 15.05 -3.88 -11.49
N LEU A 55 14.86 -3.05 -12.51
CA LEU A 55 13.53 -2.58 -12.91
C LEU A 55 12.67 -3.74 -13.43
N LEU A 56 11.40 -3.75 -13.04
CA LEU A 56 10.42 -4.74 -13.52
C LEU A 56 9.89 -4.38 -14.92
N THR A 57 9.93 -3.10 -15.28
CA THR A 57 9.48 -2.60 -16.58
C THR A 57 10.09 -1.23 -16.86
N LYS A 58 10.29 -0.89 -18.13
CA LYS A 58 10.68 0.45 -18.59
C LYS A 58 9.50 1.26 -19.15
N ASN A 59 8.28 0.72 -19.08
CA ASN A 59 7.09 1.50 -19.41
C ASN A 59 6.84 2.54 -18.30
N TRP A 60 7.07 3.81 -18.61
CA TRP A 60 6.94 4.91 -17.64
C TRP A 60 5.50 5.21 -17.22
N GLU A 61 4.50 4.77 -17.99
CA GLU A 61 3.07 4.99 -17.66
C GLU A 61 2.68 4.35 -16.33
N VAL A 62 3.37 3.29 -15.90
CA VAL A 62 3.09 2.61 -14.64
C VAL A 62 3.86 3.19 -13.43
N TYR A 63 4.74 4.16 -13.65
CA TYR A 63 5.56 4.81 -12.62
C TYR A 63 4.75 5.88 -11.89
N SER A 64 3.73 5.46 -11.15
CA SER A 64 2.78 6.35 -10.47
C SER A 64 2.85 6.28 -8.94
N GLY A 65 3.78 5.48 -8.38
CA GLY A 65 3.79 5.18 -6.95
C GLY A 65 2.69 4.19 -6.52
N LEU A 66 1.93 3.62 -7.45
CA LEU A 66 0.83 2.68 -7.15
C LEU A 66 1.20 1.23 -7.49
N ASN A 67 2.20 1.05 -8.35
CA ASN A 67 2.62 -0.24 -8.87
C ASN A 67 4.08 -0.51 -8.45
N PRO A 68 4.41 -1.76 -8.11
CA PRO A 68 5.80 -2.18 -8.03
C PRO A 68 6.51 -1.99 -9.38
N THR A 69 7.62 -1.25 -9.38
CA THR A 69 8.44 -0.99 -10.58
C THR A 69 9.88 -1.50 -10.41
N ILE A 70 10.28 -1.91 -9.20
CA ILE A 70 11.60 -2.47 -8.86
C ILE A 70 11.44 -3.88 -8.30
N LYS A 71 12.34 -4.79 -8.66
CA LYS A 71 12.52 -6.08 -7.98
C LYS A 71 13.25 -5.88 -6.66
N LEU A 72 12.56 -6.09 -5.54
CA LEU A 72 13.13 -6.07 -4.19
C LEU A 72 13.67 -7.45 -3.80
N ASP A 73 14.68 -7.49 -2.92
CA ASP A 73 15.34 -8.74 -2.53
C ASP A 73 14.51 -9.55 -1.51
N ARG A 74 13.77 -8.84 -0.65
CA ARG A 74 13.09 -9.43 0.51
C ARG A 74 11.60 -9.65 0.30
N VAL A 75 10.99 -9.01 -0.70
CA VAL A 75 9.54 -9.01 -0.92
C VAL A 75 9.23 -9.06 -2.41
N SER A 76 8.37 -10.00 -2.81
CA SER A 76 7.95 -10.09 -4.22
C SER A 76 7.04 -8.93 -4.61
N PRO A 77 7.00 -8.52 -5.90
CA PRO A 77 6.10 -7.46 -6.38
C PRO A 77 4.62 -7.72 -6.02
N LYS A 78 4.18 -8.97 -6.12
CA LYS A 78 2.82 -9.39 -5.75
C LYS A 78 2.56 -9.19 -4.26
N GLU A 79 3.52 -9.53 -3.41
CA GLU A 79 3.38 -9.34 -1.97
C GLU A 79 3.43 -7.88 -1.56
N LEU A 80 4.31 -7.07 -2.18
CA LEU A 80 4.36 -5.63 -1.99
C LEU A 80 3.01 -4.96 -2.34
N ARG A 81 2.42 -5.36 -3.47
CA ARG A 81 1.07 -4.91 -3.87
C ARG A 81 0.02 -5.30 -2.81
N ARG A 82 0.07 -6.52 -2.27
CA ARG A 82 -0.84 -6.97 -1.21
C ARG A 82 -0.68 -6.16 0.08
N LEU A 83 0.55 -5.86 0.50
CA LEU A 83 0.83 -5.03 1.67
C LEU A 83 0.33 -3.60 1.48
N TRP A 84 0.54 -3.02 0.30
CA TRP A 84 0.03 -1.70 -0.05
C TRP A 84 -1.50 -1.64 0.00
N ILE A 85 -2.20 -2.64 -0.53
CA ILE A 85 -3.67 -2.76 -0.43
C ILE A 85 -4.10 -2.88 1.04
N MET A 86 -3.41 -3.71 1.82
CA MET A 86 -3.68 -3.91 3.24
C MET A 86 -3.45 -2.62 4.06
N ALA A 87 -2.47 -1.79 3.69
CA ALA A 87 -2.24 -0.50 4.33
C ALA A 87 -3.49 0.39 4.28
N TYR A 88 -4.09 0.53 3.10
CA TYR A 88 -5.32 1.30 2.90
C TYR A 88 -6.51 0.73 3.68
N PHE A 89 -6.78 -0.56 3.54
CA PHE A 89 -7.91 -1.18 4.25
C PHE A 89 -7.75 -1.15 5.77
N SER A 90 -6.54 -1.39 6.28
CA SER A 90 -6.30 -1.38 7.72
C SER A 90 -6.39 0.03 8.35
N PHE A 91 -6.15 1.08 7.55
CA PHE A 91 -6.29 2.46 7.99
C PHE A 91 -7.74 2.95 7.92
N TYR A 92 -8.38 2.84 6.75
CA TYR A 92 -9.72 3.35 6.50
C TYR A 92 -10.84 2.43 7.00
N GLY A 93 -10.54 1.14 7.23
CA GLY A 93 -11.48 0.18 7.83
C GLY A 93 -11.69 0.36 9.34
N ARG A 94 -11.00 1.31 9.99
CA ARG A 94 -11.23 1.62 11.41
C ARG A 94 -12.59 2.31 11.56
N LEU A 95 -13.42 1.87 12.52
CA LEU A 95 -14.76 2.41 12.75
C LEU A 95 -14.79 3.95 12.83
N GLY A 96 -13.87 4.56 13.58
CA GLY A 96 -13.76 6.01 13.66
C GLY A 96 -13.51 6.69 12.31
N LYS A 97 -12.71 6.09 11.42
CA LYS A 97 -12.47 6.62 10.07
C LYS A 97 -13.65 6.42 9.13
N ILE A 98 -14.41 5.34 9.28
CA ILE A 98 -15.63 5.11 8.51
C ILE A 98 -16.66 6.19 8.85
N VAL A 99 -16.85 6.48 10.15
CA VAL A 99 -17.78 7.52 10.62
C VAL A 99 -17.31 8.91 10.20
N GLU A 100 -16.03 9.23 10.36
CA GLU A 100 -15.46 10.53 9.99
C GLU A 100 -15.58 10.83 8.48
N ASN A 101 -15.51 9.82 7.62
CA ASN A 101 -15.62 9.97 6.17
C ASN A 101 -17.04 9.70 5.63
N MET A 102 -18.02 9.47 6.51
CA MET A 102 -19.41 9.14 6.15
C MET A 102 -20.15 10.23 5.36
N PRO A 103 -19.97 11.56 5.58
CA PRO A 103 -20.75 12.56 4.83
C PRO A 103 -20.29 12.73 3.37
N HIS A 104 -19.30 11.97 2.89
CA HIS A 104 -18.85 11.97 1.48
C HIS A 104 -19.02 10.61 0.77
N PHE A 105 -19.64 9.61 1.40
CA PHE A 105 -19.72 8.25 0.88
C PHE A 105 -21.17 7.73 0.91
N HIS A 106 -21.75 7.42 -0.26
CA HIS A 106 -22.98 6.62 -0.38
C HIS A 106 -22.70 5.17 0.09
N ILE A 107 -22.72 4.97 1.42
CA ILE A 107 -22.17 3.79 2.10
C ILE A 107 -22.94 2.48 1.87
N HIS A 108 -24.19 2.53 1.40
CA HIS A 108 -25.02 1.32 1.28
C HIS A 108 -24.54 0.35 0.17
N TYR A 109 -23.81 0.81 -0.86
CA TYR A 109 -23.48 -0.02 -2.03
C TYR A 109 -22.06 -0.61 -2.03
N LEU A 110 -21.11 -0.01 -1.32
CA LEU A 110 -19.68 -0.39 -1.39
C LEU A 110 -19.21 -1.25 -0.22
N PHE A 111 -19.87 -1.13 0.94
CA PHE A 111 -19.50 -1.86 2.15
C PHE A 111 -19.51 -3.39 2.00
N PRO A 112 -20.52 -4.02 1.34
CA PRO A 112 -20.50 -5.46 1.14
C PRO A 112 -19.37 -5.90 0.19
N ARG A 113 -19.06 -5.10 -0.85
CA ARG A 113 -18.01 -5.43 -1.83
C ARG A 113 -16.61 -5.31 -1.23
N ILE A 114 -16.39 -4.30 -0.40
CA ILE A 114 -15.13 -4.10 0.34
C ILE A 114 -14.94 -5.22 1.36
N LEU A 115 -15.96 -5.54 2.16
CA LEU A 115 -15.88 -6.61 3.15
C LEU A 115 -15.69 -7.99 2.49
N PHE A 116 -16.37 -8.23 1.36
CA PHE A 116 -16.21 -9.45 0.56
C PHE A 116 -14.82 -9.55 -0.09
N ALA A 117 -14.29 -8.45 -0.63
CA ALA A 117 -12.92 -8.40 -1.16
C ALA A 117 -11.89 -8.63 -0.05
N TYR A 118 -12.12 -8.07 1.14
CA TYR A 118 -11.28 -8.26 2.31
C TYR A 118 -11.33 -9.71 2.83
N GLY A 119 -12.52 -10.32 2.85
CA GLY A 119 -12.72 -11.74 3.19
C GLY A 119 -12.01 -12.67 2.21
N LYS A 120 -12.18 -12.46 0.89
CA LYS A 120 -11.45 -13.21 -0.14
C LYS A 120 -9.93 -13.02 -0.04
N PHE A 121 -9.48 -11.82 0.27
CA PHE A 121 -8.07 -11.51 0.48
C PHE A 121 -7.48 -12.30 1.66
N LEU A 122 -8.15 -12.29 2.83
CA LEU A 122 -7.74 -13.04 4.02
C LEU A 122 -7.75 -14.56 3.80
N LEU A 123 -8.73 -15.08 3.07
CA LEU A 123 -8.84 -16.52 2.75
C LEU A 123 -7.80 -16.98 1.71
N SER A 124 -7.35 -16.09 0.81
CA SER A 124 -6.32 -16.41 -0.19
C SER A 124 -4.90 -16.56 0.37
N GLY A 125 -4.67 -16.11 1.62
CA GLY A 125 -3.39 -16.23 2.31
C GLY A 125 -3.15 -17.55 3.05
N ARG A 126 -4.15 -18.44 3.14
CA ARG A 126 -4.08 -19.71 3.91
C ARG A 126 -3.76 -20.97 3.09
N ARG A 127 -3.47 -20.89 1.79
CA ARG A 127 -3.28 -22.07 0.91
C ARG A 127 -1.83 -22.41 0.50
N HIS A 128 -0.83 -21.98 1.26
CA HIS A 128 0.58 -22.37 1.01
C HIS A 128 1.29 -22.84 2.29
N ILE A 129 0.63 -23.71 3.06
CA ILE A 129 1.27 -24.59 4.03
C ILE A 129 0.58 -25.95 3.92
N SER A 130 1.12 -26.80 3.05
CA SER A 130 0.94 -28.25 2.99
C SER A 130 2.04 -28.80 2.10
#